data_AF-A0A7W1TVI2-F1
#
_entry.id   AF-A0A7W1TVI2-F1
#
_cell.length_a   1.000
_cell.length_b   1.000
_cell.length_c   1.000
_cell.angle_alpha   90.00
_cell.angle_beta   90.00
_cell.angle_gamma   90.00
#
_symmetry.space_group_name_H-M   'P 1'
#
loop_
_entity.id
_entity.type
_entity.pdbx_description
1 polymer ?
#
loop_
_entity_poly.entity_id
_entity_poly.type
_entity_poly.pdbx_seq_one_letter_code
_entity_poly.pdbx_strand_id
1 'polypeptide(L)'
;MTLLSTMAAVAAAICGTMAAAAAPEDWPGFRGPGMTATVADAKIPTTWGPGSNIAWTVELAGNGWSSPIIWNNTVYVTSAVSGKPFKEPSPGLYGNDYIAELRAQGLSNEEV
;
A
#
# COMPACT_ATOMS: atom_id res chain seq x y z
N MET A 1 12.06 51.37 26.54
CA MET A 1 12.97 50.58 25.68
C MET A 1 13.19 49.14 26.17
N THR A 2 12.27 48.57 26.97
CA THR A 2 12.37 47.20 27.51
C THR A 2 11.15 46.33 27.19
N LEU A 3 10.06 46.93 26.68
CA LEU A 3 8.82 46.24 26.27
C LEU A 3 8.87 45.73 24.82
N LEU A 4 9.68 46.33 23.94
CA LEU A 4 9.90 45.81 22.57
C LEU A 4 10.79 44.55 22.57
N SER A 5 11.68 44.42 23.56
CA SER A 5 12.64 43.33 23.68
C SER A 5 12.00 42.00 24.08
N THR A 6 10.90 42.05 24.83
CA THR A 6 10.16 40.85 25.29
C THR A 6 9.22 40.30 24.21
N MET A 7 8.60 41.14 23.38
CA MET A 7 7.78 40.66 22.25
C MET A 7 8.61 39.97 21.17
N ALA A 8 9.84 40.44 20.92
CA ALA A 8 10.77 39.79 19.99
C ALA A 8 11.21 38.39 20.47
N ALA A 9 11.41 38.22 21.79
CA ALA A 9 11.78 36.94 22.38
C ALA A 9 10.65 35.90 22.33
N VAL A 10 9.39 36.33 22.49
CA VAL A 10 8.21 35.45 22.38
C VAL A 10 7.96 35.04 20.93
N ALA A 11 8.13 35.96 19.96
CA ALA A 11 8.02 35.63 18.54
C ALA A 11 9.10 34.65 18.05
N ALA A 12 10.35 34.79 18.54
CA ALA A 12 11.43 33.87 18.23
C ALA A 12 11.22 32.47 18.84
N ALA A 13 10.59 32.38 20.01
CA ALA A 13 10.27 31.10 20.66
C ALA A 13 9.12 30.33 19.97
N ILE A 14 8.13 31.04 19.40
CA ILE A 14 7.03 30.43 18.65
C ILE A 14 7.48 29.96 17.25
N CYS A 15 8.51 30.59 16.68
CA CYS A 15 9.01 30.23 15.35
C CYS A 15 9.94 28.99 15.35
N GLY A 16 10.45 28.58 16.52
CA GLY A 16 11.43 27.49 16.65
C GLY A 16 10.84 26.08 16.80
N THR A 17 9.52 25.93 16.91
CA THR A 17 8.87 24.63 17.17
C THR A 17 8.04 24.12 15.99
N MET A 18 8.36 24.53 14.76
CA MET A 18 7.90 23.79 13.58
C MET A 18 8.72 22.49 13.52
N ALA A 19 8.34 21.52 14.34
CA ALA A 19 8.81 20.15 14.21
C ALA A 19 8.48 19.73 12.79
N ALA A 20 9.50 19.63 11.93
CA ALA A 20 9.36 19.07 10.61
C ALA A 20 8.76 17.67 10.83
N ALA A 21 7.49 17.49 10.45
CA ALA A 21 6.94 16.15 10.34
C ALA A 21 7.91 15.40 9.42
N ALA A 22 8.49 14.31 9.92
CA ALA A 22 9.35 13.47 9.09
C ALA A 22 8.57 13.16 7.82
N ALA A 23 9.21 13.36 6.66
CA ALA A 23 8.59 13.01 5.39
C ALA A 23 8.17 11.53 5.49
N PRO A 24 6.98 11.15 4.98
CA PRO A 24 6.58 9.76 4.94
C PRO A 24 7.68 8.96 4.26
N GLU A 25 8.15 7.90 4.91
CA GLU A 25 9.14 7.02 4.32
C GLU A 25 8.51 6.31 3.12
N ASP A 26 9.22 6.32 1.99
CA ASP A 26 8.78 5.63 0.79
C ASP A 26 8.72 4.12 1.03
N TRP A 27 7.78 3.45 0.37
CA TRP A 27 7.65 2.00 0.36
C TRP A 27 7.81 1.49 -1.07
N PRO A 28 9.05 1.41 -1.61
CA PRO A 28 9.28 1.30 -3.05
C PRO A 28 8.98 -0.07 -3.67
N GLY A 29 8.68 -1.09 -2.86
CA GLY A 29 8.56 -2.46 -3.37
C GLY A 29 7.90 -3.44 -2.42
N PHE A 30 7.82 -4.70 -2.87
CA PHE A 30 7.34 -5.80 -2.03
C PHE A 30 8.17 -5.85 -0.74
N ARG A 31 7.48 -5.83 0.40
CA ARG A 31 8.09 -5.79 1.75
C ARG A 31 8.88 -4.51 2.06
N GLY A 32 8.72 -3.45 1.27
CA GLY A 32 9.19 -2.12 1.61
C GLY A 32 10.70 -1.93 1.55
N PRO A 33 11.22 -0.88 2.20
CA PRO A 33 12.65 -0.62 2.29
C PRO A 33 13.38 -1.82 2.89
N GLY A 34 14.47 -2.27 2.23
CA GLY A 34 15.26 -3.40 2.72
C GLY A 34 14.56 -4.77 2.70
N MET A 35 13.36 -4.89 2.11
CA MET A 35 12.59 -6.14 1.99
C MET A 35 12.23 -6.83 3.32
N THR A 36 12.11 -6.08 4.41
CA THR A 36 11.86 -6.64 5.76
C THR A 36 10.38 -6.74 6.13
N ALA A 37 9.50 -6.02 5.43
CA ALA A 37 8.08 -5.86 5.75
C ALA A 37 7.84 -5.29 7.17
N THR A 38 8.76 -4.46 7.67
CA THR A 38 8.68 -3.87 9.00
C THR A 38 8.79 -2.36 8.94
N VAL A 39 8.12 -1.68 9.88
CA VAL A 39 8.29 -0.26 10.15
C VAL A 39 8.60 -0.11 11.63
N ALA A 40 9.71 0.53 11.97
CA ALA A 40 10.07 0.77 13.37
C ALA A 40 9.08 1.74 14.03
N ASP A 41 8.70 1.46 15.28
CA ASP A 41 7.88 2.34 16.13
C ASP A 41 6.53 2.78 15.51
N ALA A 42 6.01 2.03 14.55
CA ALA A 42 4.78 2.37 13.86
C ALA A 42 3.55 2.18 14.76
N LYS A 43 2.77 3.25 14.95
CA LYS A 43 1.46 3.21 15.61
C LYS A 43 0.39 2.89 14.58
N ILE A 44 0.19 1.60 14.32
CA ILE A 44 -0.76 1.11 13.31
C ILE A 44 -2.09 0.75 13.99
N PRO A 45 -3.26 1.09 13.40
CA PRO A 45 -4.55 0.65 13.92
C PRO A 45 -4.64 -0.89 14.01
N THR A 46 -5.08 -1.40 15.16
CA THR A 46 -5.27 -2.84 15.41
C THR A 46 -6.71 -3.30 15.25
N THR A 47 -7.63 -2.37 14.99
CA THR A 47 -9.05 -2.66 14.75
C THR A 47 -9.47 -2.01 13.44
N TRP A 48 -10.37 -2.65 12.70
CA TRP A 48 -10.79 -2.22 11.36
C TRP A 48 -12.27 -2.53 11.18
N GLY A 49 -12.99 -1.71 10.43
CA GLY A 49 -14.39 -1.97 10.09
C GLY A 49 -15.00 -0.89 9.21
N PRO A 50 -16.26 -1.05 8.78
CA PRO A 50 -16.98 -0.02 8.05
C PRO A 50 -16.97 1.30 8.85
N GLY A 51 -16.40 2.36 8.27
CA GLY A 51 -16.26 3.67 8.92
C GLY A 51 -15.23 3.77 10.05
N SER A 52 -14.46 2.71 10.32
CA SER A 52 -13.42 2.69 11.36
C SER A 52 -12.05 2.41 10.79
N ASN A 53 -11.10 3.32 11.04
CA ASN A 53 -9.70 3.24 10.60
C ASN A 53 -9.49 3.14 9.07
N ILE A 54 -10.52 3.38 8.25
CA ILE A 54 -10.42 3.50 6.78
C ILE A 54 -10.28 4.97 6.42
N ALA A 55 -9.11 5.38 5.91
CA ALA A 55 -8.88 6.77 5.49
C ALA A 55 -9.57 7.10 4.15
N TRP A 56 -9.53 6.15 3.20
CA TRP A 56 -10.15 6.27 1.89
C TRP A 56 -10.26 4.89 1.23
N THR A 57 -11.10 4.80 0.21
CA THR A 57 -11.23 3.63 -0.67
C THR A 57 -11.32 4.10 -2.12
N VAL A 58 -10.90 3.25 -3.04
CA VAL A 58 -11.00 3.48 -4.48
C VAL A 58 -11.37 2.18 -5.17
N GLU A 59 -12.31 2.24 -6.11
CA GLU A 59 -12.59 1.09 -6.98
C GLU A 59 -11.49 0.98 -8.04
N LEU A 60 -10.94 -0.21 -8.21
CA LEU A 60 -9.94 -0.50 -9.22
C LEU A 60 -10.56 -1.38 -10.31
N ALA A 61 -10.23 -1.09 -11.57
CA ALA A 61 -10.64 -1.94 -12.67
C ALA A 61 -9.79 -3.23 -12.69
N GLY A 62 -10.47 -4.36 -12.87
CA GLY A 62 -9.84 -5.66 -13.02
C GLY A 62 -9.25 -6.22 -11.71
N ASN A 63 -8.29 -7.14 -11.83
CA ASN A 63 -7.75 -7.90 -10.70
C ASN A 63 -6.28 -7.55 -10.44
N GLY A 64 -5.91 -7.33 -9.18
CA GLY A 64 -4.53 -7.05 -8.75
C GLY A 64 -3.99 -8.12 -7.81
N TRP A 65 -2.80 -8.63 -8.09
CA TRP A 65 -2.06 -9.59 -7.24
C TRP A 65 -0.73 -9.03 -6.73
N SER A 66 -0.36 -7.83 -7.19
CA SER A 66 0.83 -7.12 -6.74
C SER A 66 0.66 -6.56 -5.33
N SER A 67 1.77 -6.25 -4.67
CA SER A 67 1.73 -5.38 -3.48
C SER A 67 1.68 -3.91 -3.89
N PRO A 68 0.85 -3.07 -3.24
CA PRO A 68 0.92 -1.63 -3.43
C PRO A 68 2.29 -1.09 -2.99
N ILE A 69 2.74 -0.02 -3.65
CA ILE A 69 3.95 0.72 -3.25
C ILE A 69 3.61 2.17 -2.97
N ILE A 70 4.44 2.84 -2.19
CA ILE A 70 4.31 4.26 -1.87
C ILE A 70 5.58 4.95 -2.32
N TRP A 71 5.44 6.01 -3.11
CA TRP A 71 6.57 6.85 -3.51
C TRP A 71 6.15 8.31 -3.55
N ASN A 72 6.90 9.19 -2.88
CA ASN A 72 6.65 10.63 -2.81
C ASN A 72 5.17 10.95 -2.49
N ASN A 73 4.66 10.35 -1.40
CA ASN A 73 3.28 10.52 -0.93
C ASN A 73 2.18 10.09 -1.95
N THR A 74 2.54 9.22 -2.89
CA THR A 74 1.61 8.67 -3.88
C THR A 74 1.55 7.15 -3.74
N VAL A 75 0.34 6.58 -3.74
CA VAL A 75 0.12 5.13 -3.75
C VAL A 75 0.05 4.66 -5.19
N TYR A 76 0.90 3.70 -5.55
CA TYR A 76 0.87 3.03 -6.85
C TYR A 76 0.36 1.60 -6.67
N VAL A 77 -0.58 1.25 -7.54
CA VAL A 77 -1.17 -0.09 -7.62
C VAL A 77 -1.14 -0.55 -9.07
N THR A 78 -1.03 -1.86 -9.27
CA THR A 78 -1.17 -2.47 -10.59
C THR A 78 -2.37 -3.41 -10.59
N SER A 79 -3.12 -3.40 -11.69
CA SER A 79 -4.20 -4.33 -11.94
C SER A 79 -4.16 -4.82 -13.37
N ALA A 80 -4.57 -6.07 -13.57
CA ALA A 80 -4.83 -6.64 -14.87
C ALA A 80 -6.29 -6.36 -15.24
N VAL A 81 -6.52 -5.79 -16.42
CA VAL A 81 -7.88 -5.58 -16.97
C VAL A 81 -8.07 -6.54 -18.13
N SER A 82 -9.22 -7.21 -18.18
CA SER A 82 -9.55 -8.19 -19.22
C SER A 82 -10.90 -7.87 -19.86
N GLY A 83 -10.98 -8.01 -21.18
CA GLY A 83 -12.24 -7.97 -21.92
C GLY A 83 -13.08 -9.25 -21.77
N LYS A 84 -12.54 -10.27 -21.11
CA LYS A 84 -13.23 -11.52 -20.73
C LYS A 84 -13.31 -11.61 -19.19
N PRO A 85 -14.33 -12.26 -18.64
CA PRO A 85 -14.39 -12.54 -17.21
C PRO A 85 -13.10 -13.21 -16.71
N PHE A 86 -12.61 -12.78 -15.55
CA PHE A 86 -11.52 -13.50 -14.89
C PHE A 86 -12.00 -14.88 -14.45
N LYS A 87 -11.08 -15.85 -14.42
CA LYS A 87 -11.36 -17.12 -13.75
C LYS A 87 -11.58 -16.85 -12.26
N GLU A 88 -12.64 -17.42 -11.72
CA GLU A 88 -12.92 -17.33 -10.29
C GLU A 88 -11.81 -17.99 -9.47
N PRO A 89 -11.45 -17.45 -8.29
CA PRO A 89 -10.43 -18.05 -7.45
C PRO A 89 -10.80 -19.50 -7.08
N SER A 90 -9.91 -20.43 -7.41
CA SER A 90 -10.07 -21.83 -7.04
C SER A 90 -9.63 -22.06 -5.59
N PRO A 91 -10.43 -22.69 -4.73
CA PRO A 91 -10.01 -23.02 -3.37
C PRO A 91 -8.92 -24.11 -3.38
N GLY A 92 -7.78 -23.87 -2.74
CA GLY A 92 -6.70 -24.86 -2.58
C GLY A 92 -5.28 -24.28 -2.69
N LEU A 93 -4.26 -25.15 -2.53
CA LEU A 93 -2.87 -24.81 -2.84
C LEU A 93 -2.71 -24.72 -4.36
N TYR A 94 -2.59 -23.49 -4.88
CA TYR A 94 -2.15 -23.18 -6.24
C TYR A 94 -2.84 -23.95 -7.39
N GLY A 95 -4.18 -23.97 -7.41
CA GLY A 95 -4.93 -24.22 -8.65
C GLY A 95 -4.62 -25.54 -9.36
N ASN A 96 -4.77 -26.66 -8.67
CA ASN A 96 -4.67 -28.00 -9.28
C ASN A 96 -5.70 -28.24 -10.41
N ASP A 97 -6.70 -27.35 -10.52
CA ASP A 97 -7.71 -27.33 -11.57
C ASP A 97 -7.19 -26.79 -12.91
N TYR A 98 -6.17 -25.92 -12.91
CA TYR A 98 -5.62 -25.34 -14.14
C TYR A 98 -5.03 -26.41 -15.06
N ILE A 99 -4.26 -27.34 -14.50
CA ILE A 99 -3.69 -28.48 -15.23
C ILE A 99 -4.80 -29.38 -15.80
N ALA A 100 -5.87 -29.61 -15.05
CA ALA A 100 -7.01 -30.39 -15.53
C ALA A 100 -7.78 -29.67 -16.65
N GLU A 101 -7.92 -28.34 -16.56
CA GLU A 101 -8.54 -27.51 -17.60
C GLU A 101 -7.72 -27.49 -18.89
N LEU A 102 -6.39 -27.33 -18.80
CA LEU A 102 -5.53 -27.35 -19.97
C LEU A 102 -5.58 -28.71 -20.68
N ARG A 103 -5.58 -29.81 -19.93
CA ARG A 103 -5.82 -31.15 -20.48
C ARG A 103 -7.20 -31.28 -21.13
N ALA A 104 -8.24 -30.71 -20.52
CA ALA A 104 -9.59 -30.69 -21.10
C ALA A 104 -9.67 -29.85 -22.39
N GLN A 105 -8.78 -28.88 -22.58
CA GLN A 105 -8.60 -28.13 -23.83
C GLN A 105 -7.77 -28.89 -24.88
N GLY A 106 -7.28 -30.09 -24.55
CA GLY A 106 -6.55 -30.96 -25.46
C GLY A 106 -5.04 -30.76 -25.47
N LEU A 107 -4.48 -29.97 -24.54
CA LEU A 107 -3.03 -29.81 -24.40
C LEU A 107 -2.39 -31.09 -23.86
N SER A 108 -1.26 -31.46 -24.43
CA SER A 108 -0.49 -32.64 -24.01
C SER A 108 0.19 -32.39 -22.65
N ASN A 109 0.61 -33.46 -21.96
CA ASN A 109 1.33 -33.33 -20.69
C ASN A 109 2.69 -32.61 -20.79
N GLU A 110 3.22 -32.42 -21.99
CA GLU A 110 4.47 -31.66 -22.22
C GLU A 110 4.21 -30.16 -22.41
N GLU A 111 2.98 -29.79 -22.77
CA GLU A 111 2.52 -28.41 -22.98
C GLU A 111 1.81 -27.82 -21.76
N VAL A 112 1.54 -28.65 -20.75
CA VAL A 112 0.88 -28.32 -19.48
C VAL A 112 1.91 -28.23 -18.36
#